data_AF-J0Q2A5-F1
#
_entry.id   AF-J0Q2A5-F1
#
_cell.length_a   1.000
_cell.length_b   1.000
_cell.length_c   1.000
_cell.angle_alpha   90.00
_cell.angle_beta   90.00
_cell.angle_gamma   90.00
#
_symmetry.space_group_name_H-M   'P 1'
#
loop_
_entity.id
_entity.type
_entity.pdbx_description
1 polymer ?
#
loop_
_entity_poly.entity_id
_entity_poly.type
_entity_poly.pdbx_seq_one_letter_code
_entity_poly.pdbx_strand_id
1 'polypeptide(L)'
;MKKIIITTLLLCTGIITAGCEKTYSVAEFKKDKKLFEEWAVRCGWSGTSKNCENIRVADHELAEERRKKAEEENRKRMEEYEKKQKEEEAKRKAEYEKWKAKQKQDNNFDP
;
A
#
# COMPACT_ATOMS: atom_id res chain seq x y z
N MET A 1 -61.33 -10.81 18.47
CA MET A 1 -60.78 -9.70 17.65
C MET A 1 -59.64 -8.92 18.31
N LYS A 2 -59.54 -8.78 19.64
CA LYS A 2 -58.40 -8.09 20.30
C LYS A 2 -57.05 -8.84 20.25
N LYS A 3 -57.07 -10.17 20.22
CA LYS A 3 -55.83 -11.00 20.25
C LYS A 3 -55.01 -10.92 18.95
N ILE A 4 -55.66 -10.74 17.80
CA ILE A 4 -55.01 -10.67 16.49
C ILE A 4 -54.21 -9.36 16.35
N ILE A 5 -54.74 -8.26 16.88
CA ILE A 5 -54.09 -6.93 16.81
C ILE A 5 -52.79 -6.91 17.64
N ILE A 6 -52.77 -7.57 18.80
CA ILE A 6 -51.59 -7.65 19.66
C ILE A 6 -50.47 -8.48 19.00
N THR A 7 -50.82 -9.58 18.33
CA THR A 7 -49.83 -10.38 17.61
C THR A 7 -49.31 -9.68 16.35
N THR A 8 -50.12 -8.87 15.66
CA THR A 8 -49.64 -8.05 14.53
C THR A 8 -48.70 -6.94 15.00
N LEU A 9 -48.99 -6.30 16.14
CA LEU A 9 -48.11 -5.26 16.70
C LEU A 9 -46.73 -5.81 17.10
N LEU A 10 -46.68 -6.99 17.73
CA LEU A 10 -45.44 -7.65 18.15
C LEU A 10 -44.58 -8.12 16.96
N LEU A 11 -45.22 -8.53 15.85
CA LEU A 11 -44.50 -8.86 14.61
C LEU A 11 -43.89 -7.62 13.96
N CYS A 12 -44.54 -6.45 14.03
CA CYS A 12 -44.01 -5.22 13.46
C CYS A 12 -42.76 -4.70 14.20
N THR A 13 -42.67 -4.85 15.52
CA THR A 13 -41.45 -4.50 16.27
C THR A 13 -40.30 -5.49 16.05
N GLY A 14 -40.60 -6.75 15.73
CA GLY A 14 -39.59 -7.76 15.37
C GLY A 14 -39.00 -7.59 13.97
N ILE A 15 -39.71 -6.95 13.03
CA ILE A 15 -39.27 -6.77 11.63
C ILE A 15 -38.29 -5.58 11.47
N ILE A 16 -38.26 -4.63 12.41
CA ILE A 16 -37.36 -3.46 12.36
C ILE A 16 -35.88 -3.87 12.47
N THR A 17 -35.57 -5.06 13.00
CA THR A 17 -34.18 -5.53 13.11
C THR A 17 -33.61 -6.08 11.79
N ALA A 18 -34.45 -6.31 10.76
CA ALA A 18 -34.00 -6.80 9.46
C ALA A 18 -33.36 -5.71 8.55
N GLY A 19 -33.24 -4.47 9.03
CA GLY A 19 -32.73 -3.33 8.23
C GLY A 19 -31.49 -2.62 8.78
N CYS A 20 -31.00 -2.96 9.98
CA CYS A 20 -29.79 -2.34 10.53
C CYS A 20 -28.55 -3.13 10.10
N GLU A 21 -28.07 -2.86 8.88
CA GLU A 21 -26.73 -3.30 8.51
C GLU A 21 -25.71 -2.73 9.47
N LYS A 22 -24.87 -3.59 10.06
CA LYS A 22 -23.74 -3.15 10.88
C LYS A 22 -22.92 -2.15 10.05
N THR A 23 -22.72 -0.96 10.58
CA THR A 23 -21.76 -0.01 10.03
C THR A 23 -20.37 -0.41 10.50
N TYR A 24 -19.50 -0.79 9.58
CA TYR A 24 -18.11 -1.11 9.82
C TYR A 24 -17.26 0.15 9.72
N SER A 25 -16.32 0.31 10.62
CA SER A 25 -15.35 1.41 10.60
C SER A 25 -14.30 1.22 9.51
N VAL A 26 -13.65 2.31 9.10
CA VAL A 26 -12.48 2.29 8.20
C VAL A 26 -11.39 1.35 8.76
N ALA A 27 -11.14 1.39 10.07
CA ALA A 27 -10.13 0.55 10.72
C ALA A 27 -10.47 -0.95 10.69
N GLU A 28 -11.75 -1.34 10.78
CA GLU A 28 -12.19 -2.72 10.60
C GLU A 28 -11.92 -3.18 9.16
N PHE A 29 -12.26 -2.36 8.16
CA PHE A 29 -12.00 -2.67 6.76
C PHE A 29 -10.51 -2.81 6.43
N LYS A 30 -9.63 -1.98 7.02
CA LYS A 30 -8.18 -2.08 6.79
C LYS A 30 -7.55 -3.34 7.37
N LYS A 31 -8.14 -3.90 8.43
CA LYS A 31 -7.60 -5.06 9.14
C LYS A 31 -8.12 -6.39 8.58
N ASP A 32 -9.37 -6.42 8.13
CA ASP A 32 -10.00 -7.63 7.63
C ASP A 32 -10.14 -7.59 6.11
N LYS A 33 -9.23 -8.30 5.44
CA LYS A 33 -9.19 -8.40 3.98
C LYS A 33 -10.47 -9.03 3.41
N LYS A 34 -11.04 -10.04 4.07
CA LYS A 34 -12.23 -10.73 3.56
C LYS A 34 -13.45 -9.81 3.64
N LEU A 35 -13.61 -9.12 4.78
CA LEU A 35 -14.64 -8.11 4.95
C LEU A 35 -14.51 -7.00 3.90
N PHE A 36 -13.30 -6.53 3.65
CA PHE A 36 -13.03 -5.54 2.61
C PHE A 36 -13.46 -6.06 1.23
N GLU A 37 -12.99 -7.24 0.81
CA GLU A 37 -13.30 -7.78 -0.52
C GLU A 37 -14.80 -8.00 -0.74
N GLU A 38 -15.51 -8.55 0.26
CA GLU A 38 -16.96 -8.75 0.21
C GLU A 38 -17.70 -7.42 0.03
N TRP A 39 -17.34 -6.40 0.80
CA TRP A 39 -17.97 -5.09 0.69
C TRP A 39 -17.55 -4.33 -0.55
N ALA A 40 -16.33 -4.51 -1.06
CA ALA A 40 -15.89 -3.89 -2.31
C ALA A 40 -16.73 -4.40 -3.48
N VAL A 41 -16.94 -5.72 -3.57
CA VAL A 41 -17.81 -6.34 -4.57
C VAL A 41 -19.25 -5.87 -4.39
N ARG A 42 -19.75 -5.85 -3.15
CA ARG A 42 -21.12 -5.44 -2.83
C ARG A 42 -21.40 -3.98 -3.19
N CYS A 43 -20.46 -3.08 -2.91
CA CYS A 43 -20.58 -1.67 -3.18
C CYS A 43 -20.42 -1.37 -4.68
N GLY A 44 -19.55 -2.11 -5.37
CA GLY A 44 -19.21 -1.84 -6.75
C GLY A 44 -18.82 -0.37 -6.97
N TRP A 45 -19.19 0.18 -8.13
CA TRP A 45 -18.94 1.59 -8.42
C TRP A 45 -19.97 2.53 -7.80
N SER A 46 -21.23 2.13 -7.76
CA SER A 46 -22.37 3.02 -7.47
C SER A 46 -22.93 2.90 -6.04
N GLY A 47 -22.39 2.02 -5.20
CA GLY A 47 -22.88 1.84 -3.83
C GLY A 47 -22.69 3.10 -2.98
N THR A 48 -23.74 3.55 -2.30
CA THR A 48 -23.78 4.81 -1.55
C THR A 48 -23.99 4.63 -0.04
N SER A 49 -24.01 3.39 0.46
CA SER A 49 -24.15 3.15 1.91
C SER A 49 -22.94 3.67 2.68
N LYS A 50 -23.10 3.89 4.00
CA LYS A 50 -21.98 4.35 4.84
C LYS A 50 -20.80 3.38 4.81
N ASN A 51 -21.06 2.08 4.70
CA ASN A 51 -20.02 1.07 4.53
C ASN A 51 -19.29 1.21 3.19
N CYS A 52 -19.99 1.58 2.12
CA CYS A 52 -19.38 1.88 0.82
C CYS A 52 -18.54 3.16 0.82
N GLU A 53 -18.85 4.13 1.66
CA GLU A 53 -17.99 5.28 1.88
C GLU A 53 -16.74 4.87 2.68
N ASN A 54 -16.93 4.17 3.80
CA ASN A 54 -15.85 3.76 4.69
C ASN A 54 -14.85 2.83 4.00
N ILE A 55 -15.29 1.92 3.14
CA ILE A 55 -14.38 1.06 2.38
C ILE A 55 -13.57 1.84 1.35
N ARG A 56 -14.14 2.86 0.69
CA ARG A 56 -13.39 3.71 -0.26
C ARG A 56 -12.32 4.52 0.46
N VAL A 57 -12.64 5.03 1.65
CA VAL A 57 -11.64 5.68 2.51
C VAL A 57 -10.55 4.68 2.92
N ALA A 58 -10.92 3.47 3.33
CA ALA A 58 -9.97 2.41 3.68
C ALA A 58 -9.06 2.05 2.49
N ASP A 59 -9.61 1.93 1.29
CA ASP A 59 -8.85 1.63 0.07
C ASP A 59 -7.84 2.73 -0.24
N HIS A 60 -8.28 3.99 -0.18
CA HIS A 60 -7.41 5.15 -0.39
C HIS A 60 -6.25 5.17 0.62
N GLU A 61 -6.54 5.03 1.92
CA GLU A 61 -5.50 4.99 2.95
C GLU A 61 -4.51 3.85 2.74
N LEU A 62 -4.98 2.65 2.40
CA LEU A 62 -4.12 1.51 2.09
C LEU A 62 -3.27 1.76 0.83
N ALA A 63 -3.83 2.41 -0.18
CA ALA A 63 -3.09 2.80 -1.38
C ALA A 63 -1.97 3.79 -1.07
N GLU A 64 -2.25 4.79 -0.21
CA GLU A 64 -1.23 5.73 0.23
C GLU A 64 -0.13 5.07 1.07
N GLU A 65 -0.48 4.16 1.98
CA GLU A 65 0.49 3.39 2.76
C GLU A 65 1.41 2.56 1.84
N ARG A 66 0.83 1.88 0.84
CA ARG A 66 1.60 1.14 -0.18
C ARG A 66 2.51 2.06 -0.98
N ARG A 67 2.02 3.24 -1.39
CA ARG A 67 2.80 4.24 -2.14
C ARG A 67 4.00 4.72 -1.33
N LYS A 68 3.78 5.13 -0.07
CA LYS A 68 4.86 5.58 0.84
C LYS A 68 5.92 4.49 1.03
N LYS A 69 5.50 3.24 1.20
CA LYS A 69 6.43 2.10 1.34
C LYS A 69 7.26 1.91 0.06
N ALA A 70 6.62 1.96 -1.11
CA ALA A 70 7.32 1.83 -2.39
C ALA A 70 8.30 2.99 -2.64
N GLU A 71 7.92 4.22 -2.29
CA GLU A 71 8.80 5.39 -2.35
C GLU A 71 10.03 5.23 -1.45
N GLU A 72 9.84 4.75 -0.22
CA GLU A 72 10.95 4.49 0.71
C GLU A 72 11.89 3.39 0.19
N GLU A 73 11.34 2.29 -0.30
CA GLU A 73 12.12 1.19 -0.90
C GLU A 73 12.91 1.65 -2.13
N ASN A 74 12.28 2.47 -2.98
CA ASN A 74 12.95 3.05 -4.15
C ASN A 74 14.07 4.00 -3.74
N ARG A 75 13.85 4.85 -2.72
CA ARG A 75 14.91 5.73 -2.20
C ARG A 75 16.13 4.93 -1.74
N LYS A 76 15.92 3.88 -0.93
CA LYS A 76 17.00 2.99 -0.47
C LYS A 76 17.75 2.35 -1.63
N ARG A 77 17.01 1.87 -2.64
CA ARG A 77 17.60 1.27 -3.85
C ARG A 77 18.46 2.28 -4.63
N MET A 78 18.00 3.52 -4.76
CA MET A 78 18.75 4.57 -5.44
C MET A 78 20.02 4.95 -4.68
N GLU A 79 19.94 5.09 -3.35
CA GLU A 79 21.12 5.35 -2.50
C GLU A 79 22.16 4.22 -2.61
N GLU A 80 21.72 2.96 -2.62
CA GLU A 80 22.61 1.81 -2.80
C GLU A 80 23.25 1.81 -4.20
N TYR A 81 22.47 2.11 -5.24
CA TYR A 81 22.96 2.20 -6.61
C TYR A 81 24.00 3.31 -6.77
N GLU A 82 23.73 4.51 -6.24
CA GLU A 82 24.68 5.62 -6.24
C GLU A 82 25.98 5.27 -5.51
N LYS A 83 25.89 4.58 -4.38
CA LYS A 83 27.07 4.14 -3.64
C LYS A 83 27.91 3.16 -4.47
N LYS A 84 27.27 2.19 -5.12
CA LYS A 84 27.95 1.23 -6.01
C LYS A 84 28.63 1.93 -7.18
N GLN A 85 27.94 2.88 -7.82
CA GLN A 85 28.50 3.68 -8.91
C GLN A 85 29.73 4.47 -8.47
N LYS A 86 29.67 5.15 -7.32
CA LYS A 86 30.82 5.87 -6.76
C LYS A 86 32.00 4.95 -6.43
N GLU A 87 31.72 3.76 -5.88
CA GLU A 87 32.76 2.77 -5.58
C GLU A 87 33.42 2.22 -6.86
N GLU A 88 32.64 1.90 -7.88
CA GLU A 88 33.14 1.46 -9.19
C GLU A 88 33.94 2.56 -9.90
N GLU A 89 33.47 3.80 -9.85
CA GLU A 89 34.19 4.95 -10.40
C GLU A 89 35.53 5.17 -9.68
N ALA A 90 35.54 5.07 -8.35
CA ALA A 90 36.76 5.18 -7.54
C ALA A 90 37.75 4.05 -7.87
N LYS A 91 37.29 2.80 -8.01
CA LYS A 91 38.13 1.66 -8.43
C LYS A 91 38.73 1.90 -9.81
N ARG A 92 37.91 2.32 -10.78
CA ARG A 92 38.35 2.62 -12.15
C ARG A 92 39.39 3.75 -12.19
N LYS A 93 39.17 4.82 -11.42
CA LYS A 93 40.15 5.92 -11.29
C LYS A 93 41.45 5.43 -10.68
N ALA A 94 41.40 4.63 -9.62
CA ALA A 94 42.59 4.06 -9.00
C ALA A 94 43.36 3.12 -9.94
N GLU A 95 42.66 2.28 -10.70
CA GLU A 95 43.27 1.42 -11.72
C GLU A 95 43.89 2.21 -12.86
N TYR A 96 43.20 3.25 -13.34
CA TYR A 96 43.71 4.15 -14.37
C TYR A 96 44.99 4.86 -13.92
N GLU A 97 45.03 5.40 -12.71
CA GLU A 97 46.23 6.04 -12.17
C GLU A 97 47.39 5.04 -11.98
N LYS A 98 47.11 3.80 -11.55
CA LYS A 98 48.13 2.73 -11.49
C LYS A 98 48.68 2.39 -12.88
N TRP A 99 47.82 2.24 -13.88
CA TRP A 99 48.22 1.97 -15.25
C TRP A 99 49.08 3.12 -15.82
N LYS A 100 48.66 4.36 -15.59
CA LYS A 100 49.38 5.57 -16.00
C LYS A 100 50.74 5.70 -15.32
N ALA A 101 50.84 5.38 -14.03
CA ALA A 101 52.10 5.36 -13.30
C ALA A 101 53.05 4.29 -13.85
N LYS A 102 52.53 3.09 -14.15
CA LYS A 102 53.31 2.00 -14.76
C LYS A 102 53.81 2.39 -16.15
N GLN A 103 52.96 2.94 -17.03
CA GLN A 103 53.39 3.41 -18.35
C GLN A 103 54.52 4.45 -18.26
N LYS A 104 54.43 5.41 -17.33
CA LYS A 104 55.49 6.41 -17.14
C LYS A 104 56.80 5.78 -16.68
N GLN A 105 56.74 4.74 -15.84
CA GLN A 105 57.93 4.03 -15.39
C GLN A 105 58.57 3.25 -16.55
N ASP A 106 57.76 2.50 -17.32
CA ASP A 106 58.23 1.69 -18.44
C ASP A 106 58.83 2.58 -19.55
N ASN A 107 58.19 3.71 -19.89
CA ASN A 107 58.69 4.66 -20.89
C ASN A 107 59.91 5.49 -20.43
N ASN A 108 60.20 5.56 -19.13
CA ASN A 108 61.41 6.19 -18.59
C ASN A 108 62.61 5.21 -18.51
N PHE A 109 62.42 3.92 -18.84
CA PHE A 109 63.44 2.88 -18.79
C PHE A 109 63.93 2.43 -20.17
N ASP A 110 63.46 3.07 -21.26
CA ASP A 110 64.00 2.91 -22.62
C ASP A 110 65.04 4.03 -22.89
N PRO A 111 66.36 3.75 -22.86
CA PRO A 111 67.42 4.71 -23.20
C PRO A 111 67.60 4.96 -24.71
#